data_AF-A0A925PVA5-F1
#
_entry.id   AF-A0A925PVA5-F1
#
_cell.length_a   1.000
_cell.length_b   1.000
_cell.length_c   1.000
_cell.angle_alpha   90.00
_cell.angle_beta   90.00
_cell.angle_gamma   90.00
#
_symmetry.space_group_name_H-M   'P 1'
#
loop_
_entity.id
_entity.type
_entity.pdbx_description
1 polymer ?
#
loop_
_entity_poly.entity_id
_entity_poly.type
_entity_poly.pdbx_seq_one_letter_code
_entity_poly.pdbx_strand_id
1 'polypeptide(L)'
;MGARVLYRVTGLAVCAAAVLGCAGGGTFNSGQRAPWRGEVERACLASGAVQASAYVRPMEEIDGPGVCGLERPLRVAGLAGGRVGVAPAATMGCPLTVGLDRWIRNLVQPASYRYFGRPVVAITQIASYGCRGRNGNRFGSISEHAFGNALDIGGFVLAGGAEISVLRGWWRGGPRERAFLQAVVAGACAEFNTVLGPGSDRHHYNHIHVDLLRANAKNGRHYCQPSPGVPVAEAESLPHTASVRPLSFMGPSASPGAD
;
A
#
# COMPACT_ATOMS: atom_id res chain seq x y z
N MET A 1 -32.15 -48.70 -75.19
CA MET A 1 -32.49 -47.40 -74.58
C MET A 1 -32.48 -47.58 -73.07
N GLY A 2 -31.42 -47.16 -72.38
CA GLY A 2 -31.28 -47.31 -70.93
C GLY A 2 -30.71 -46.02 -70.35
N ALA A 3 -31.57 -45.18 -69.80
CA ALA A 3 -31.19 -43.91 -69.18
C ALA A 3 -30.63 -44.17 -67.78
N ARG A 4 -29.39 -43.75 -67.53
CA ARG A 4 -28.78 -43.75 -66.18
C ARG A 4 -29.23 -42.47 -65.46
N VAL A 5 -30.01 -42.65 -64.40
CA VAL A 5 -30.42 -41.56 -63.48
C VAL A 5 -29.28 -41.30 -62.51
N LEU A 6 -28.68 -40.10 -62.57
CA LEU A 6 -27.73 -39.61 -61.57
C LEU A 6 -28.51 -38.93 -60.43
N TYR A 7 -28.50 -39.54 -59.25
CA TYR A 7 -28.94 -38.88 -58.02
C TYR A 7 -27.87 -37.88 -57.55
N ARG A 8 -28.20 -36.59 -57.58
CA ARG A 8 -27.40 -35.54 -56.93
C ARG A 8 -27.68 -35.59 -55.42
N VAL A 9 -26.71 -36.04 -54.64
CA VAL A 9 -26.71 -35.90 -53.19
C VAL A 9 -26.38 -34.44 -52.87
N THR A 10 -27.39 -33.63 -52.58
CA THR A 10 -27.21 -32.29 -52.00
C THR A 10 -26.86 -32.44 -50.54
N GLY A 11 -25.59 -32.19 -50.19
CA GLY A 11 -25.14 -32.13 -48.80
C GLY A 11 -25.80 -30.96 -48.07
N LEU A 12 -26.54 -31.27 -47.01
CA LEU A 12 -27.00 -30.30 -46.03
C LEU A 12 -25.79 -29.80 -45.23
N ALA A 13 -25.31 -28.60 -45.56
CA ALA A 13 -24.36 -27.88 -44.73
C ALA A 13 -25.09 -27.41 -43.46
N VAL A 14 -24.87 -28.12 -42.34
CA VAL A 14 -25.30 -27.67 -41.02
C VAL A 14 -24.41 -26.48 -40.64
N CYS A 15 -24.96 -25.27 -40.75
CA CYS A 15 -24.36 -24.07 -40.16
C CYS A 15 -24.36 -24.22 -38.64
N ALA A 16 -23.26 -24.69 -38.07
CA ALA A 16 -23.01 -24.59 -36.65
C ALA A 16 -22.91 -23.11 -36.27
N ALA A 17 -23.97 -22.60 -35.63
CA ALA A 17 -24.00 -21.27 -35.07
C ALA A 17 -22.89 -21.14 -34.02
N ALA A 18 -21.84 -20.37 -34.34
CA ALA A 18 -20.91 -19.90 -33.34
C ALA A 18 -21.65 -18.90 -32.45
N VAL A 19 -22.12 -19.37 -31.30
CA VAL A 19 -22.50 -18.48 -30.20
C VAL A 19 -21.21 -17.78 -29.78
N LEU A 20 -20.99 -16.55 -30.29
CA LEU A 20 -19.98 -15.66 -29.75
C LEU A 20 -20.36 -15.41 -28.28
N GLY A 21 -19.71 -16.14 -27.38
CA GLY A 21 -19.74 -15.83 -25.97
C GLY A 21 -19.28 -14.39 -25.79
N CYS A 22 -20.12 -13.58 -25.16
CA CYS A 22 -19.71 -12.31 -24.57
C CYS A 22 -18.70 -12.61 -23.46
N ALA A 23 -17.44 -12.85 -23.83
CA ALA A 23 -16.33 -12.74 -22.90
C ALA A 23 -16.22 -11.26 -22.53
N GLY A 24 -16.83 -10.90 -21.41
CA GLY A 24 -16.65 -9.60 -20.77
C GLY A 24 -15.21 -9.42 -20.31
N GLY A 25 -14.30 -9.19 -21.24
CA GLY A 25 -12.93 -8.78 -20.99
C GLY A 25 -12.93 -7.31 -20.58
N GLY A 26 -13.01 -7.05 -19.27
CA GLY A 26 -12.63 -5.75 -18.73
C GLY A 26 -11.20 -5.43 -19.17
N THR A 27 -10.94 -4.18 -19.53
CA THR A 27 -9.75 -3.63 -20.19
C THR A 27 -8.46 -3.66 -19.34
N PHE A 28 -8.27 -4.67 -18.49
CA PHE A 28 -7.05 -4.84 -17.69
C PHE A 28 -5.91 -5.51 -18.46
N ASN A 29 -6.19 -6.15 -19.60
CA ASN A 29 -5.40 -7.30 -20.07
C ASN A 29 -4.48 -7.05 -21.28
N SER A 30 -4.20 -5.80 -21.68
CA SER A 30 -3.48 -5.53 -22.94
C SER A 30 -2.32 -4.54 -22.86
N GLY A 31 -1.86 -4.19 -21.65
CA GLY A 31 -0.71 -3.30 -21.47
C GLY A 31 0.49 -4.03 -20.89
N GLN A 32 1.69 -3.72 -21.37
CA GLN A 32 2.93 -4.10 -20.68
C GLN A 32 3.18 -3.15 -19.51
N ARG A 33 3.68 -3.69 -18.39
CA ARG A 33 4.10 -2.89 -17.24
C ARG A 33 5.23 -1.94 -17.67
N ALA A 34 5.12 -0.67 -17.27
CA ALA A 34 6.13 0.32 -17.64
C ALA A 34 7.52 -0.03 -17.06
N PRO A 35 8.60 -0.09 -17.87
CA PRO A 35 9.92 -0.59 -17.44
C PRO A 35 10.51 0.12 -16.22
N TRP A 36 10.28 1.43 -16.12
CA TRP A 36 10.78 2.24 -15.00
C TRP A 36 10.33 1.74 -13.63
N ARG A 37 9.22 0.99 -13.53
CA ARG A 37 8.75 0.43 -12.26
C ARG A 37 9.75 -0.60 -11.72
N GLY A 38 10.25 -1.48 -12.58
CA GLY A 38 11.31 -2.43 -12.24
C GLY A 38 12.65 -1.75 -12.00
N GLU A 39 12.99 -0.74 -12.81
CA GLU A 39 14.24 0.02 -12.62
C GLU A 39 14.34 0.69 -11.25
N VAL A 40 13.27 1.35 -10.81
CA VAL A 40 13.22 2.00 -9.49
C VAL A 40 13.25 0.97 -8.34
N GLU A 41 12.58 -0.17 -8.51
CA GLU A 41 12.62 -1.27 -7.53
C GLU A 41 14.02 -1.85 -7.39
N ARG A 42 14.69 -2.18 -8.51
CA ARG A 42 16.06 -2.68 -8.53
C ARG A 42 17.06 -1.67 -7.96
N ALA A 43 16.93 -0.39 -8.32
CA ALA A 43 17.77 0.67 -7.77
C ALA A 43 17.61 0.81 -6.25
N CYS A 44 16.38 0.74 -5.74
CA CYS A 44 16.13 0.78 -4.30
C CYS A 44 16.79 -0.40 -3.58
N LEU A 45 16.64 -1.62 -4.11
CA LEU A 45 17.27 -2.81 -3.51
C LEU A 45 18.80 -2.71 -3.54
N ALA A 46 19.38 -2.25 -4.65
CA ALA A 46 20.82 -2.07 -4.79
C ALA A 46 21.40 -1.01 -3.84
N SER A 47 20.59 -0.02 -3.45
CA SER A 47 21.01 1.00 -2.47
C SER A 47 21.21 0.46 -1.05
N GLY A 48 20.67 -0.72 -0.74
CA GLY A 48 20.71 -1.30 0.61
C GLY A 48 19.80 -0.59 1.62
N ALA A 49 18.95 0.35 1.18
CA ALA A 49 18.00 1.06 2.05
C ALA A 49 16.98 0.14 2.72
N VAL A 50 16.70 -1.02 2.11
CA VAL A 50 15.92 -2.11 2.70
C VAL A 50 16.77 -3.37 2.67
N GLN A 51 16.91 -4.01 3.82
CA GLN A 51 17.67 -5.24 3.98
C GLN A 51 16.75 -6.39 4.36
N ALA A 52 17.03 -7.57 3.82
CA ALA A 52 16.31 -8.79 4.18
C ALA A 52 16.50 -9.11 5.67
N SER A 53 15.43 -9.52 6.33
CA SER A 53 15.41 -9.87 7.76
C SER A 53 14.22 -10.78 8.07
N ALA A 54 14.03 -11.14 9.34
CA ALA A 54 12.82 -11.84 9.79
C ALA A 54 11.53 -11.04 9.52
N TYR A 55 11.62 -9.71 9.43
CA TYR A 55 10.49 -8.80 9.25
C TYR A 55 10.28 -8.38 7.80
N VAL A 56 11.33 -8.40 6.97
CA VAL A 56 11.28 -8.04 5.56
C VAL A 56 11.86 -9.20 4.76
N ARG A 57 10.99 -10.00 4.13
CA ARG A 57 11.37 -11.20 3.40
C ARG A 57 11.20 -10.98 1.90
N PRO A 58 12.23 -11.22 1.06
CA PRO A 58 12.06 -11.27 -0.38
C PRO A 58 11.02 -12.33 -0.77
N MET A 59 10.28 -12.05 -1.85
CA MET A 59 9.34 -12.97 -2.46
C MET A 59 9.72 -13.22 -3.93
N GLU A 60 9.19 -14.29 -4.49
CA GLU A 60 9.23 -14.53 -5.94
C GLU A 60 8.47 -13.44 -6.69
N GLU A 61 8.88 -13.19 -7.94
CA GLU A 61 8.22 -12.26 -8.83
C GLU A 61 6.72 -12.52 -8.89
N ILE A 62 5.94 -11.43 -8.90
CA ILE A 62 4.50 -11.49 -9.13
C ILE A 62 4.25 -11.02 -10.55
N ASP A 63 4.03 -11.98 -11.45
CA ASP A 63 3.55 -11.73 -12.82
C ASP A 63 2.02 -11.78 -12.84
N GLY A 64 1.40 -10.62 -12.64
CA GLY A 64 -0.05 -10.48 -12.54
C GLY A 64 -0.71 -10.25 -13.91
N PRO A 65 -2.05 -10.25 -13.98
CA PRO A 65 -2.73 -10.01 -15.25
C PRO A 65 -2.46 -8.59 -15.78
N GLY A 66 -2.19 -8.50 -17.08
CA GLY A 66 -1.93 -7.25 -17.78
C GLY A 66 -0.69 -6.50 -17.26
N VAL A 67 -0.90 -5.29 -16.74
CA VAL A 67 0.22 -4.44 -16.24
C VAL A 67 0.61 -4.74 -14.80
N CYS A 68 -0.19 -5.52 -14.07
CA CYS A 68 -0.03 -5.74 -12.64
C CYS A 68 1.19 -6.60 -12.33
N GLY A 69 1.90 -6.30 -11.24
CA GLY A 69 3.01 -7.13 -10.81
C GLY A 69 4.14 -6.38 -10.11
N LEU A 70 5.07 -7.16 -9.57
CA LEU A 70 6.30 -6.72 -8.91
C LEU A 70 7.42 -7.65 -9.32
N GLU A 71 8.58 -7.11 -9.74
CA GLU A 71 9.70 -7.97 -10.15
C GLU A 71 10.38 -8.55 -8.90
N ARG A 72 10.54 -7.72 -7.85
CA ARG A 72 11.23 -8.09 -6.61
C ARG A 72 10.39 -7.73 -5.37
N PRO A 73 9.22 -8.37 -5.20
CA PRO A 73 8.31 -8.06 -4.09
C PRO A 73 8.93 -8.40 -2.73
N LEU A 74 8.48 -7.68 -1.71
CA LEU A 74 8.83 -7.92 -0.32
C LEU A 74 7.56 -8.25 0.48
N ARG A 75 7.66 -9.28 1.32
CA ARG A 75 6.72 -9.54 2.42
C ARG A 75 7.21 -8.80 3.65
N VAL A 76 6.50 -7.76 4.05
CA VAL A 76 6.87 -6.88 5.16
C VAL A 76 5.91 -7.07 6.34
N ALA A 77 6.42 -7.69 7.40
CA ALA A 77 5.75 -7.89 8.68
C ALA A 77 6.18 -6.88 9.75
N GLY A 78 7.20 -6.05 9.47
CA GLY A 78 7.66 -5.03 10.39
C GLY A 78 8.53 -3.97 9.74
N LEU A 79 8.48 -2.78 10.32
CA LEU A 79 9.21 -1.57 9.97
C LEU A 79 10.11 -1.15 11.15
N ALA A 80 10.99 -0.19 10.91
CA ALA A 80 11.95 0.35 11.85
C ALA A 80 12.81 -0.75 12.50
N GLY A 81 13.27 -1.72 11.69
CA GLY A 81 14.04 -2.87 12.15
C GLY A 81 13.21 -3.87 12.99
N GLY A 82 11.90 -3.92 12.78
CA GLY A 82 10.98 -4.81 13.51
C GLY A 82 10.35 -4.19 14.76
N ARG A 83 10.68 -2.94 15.11
CA ARG A 83 10.11 -2.24 16.27
C ARG A 83 8.64 -1.85 16.08
N VAL A 84 8.21 -1.73 14.82
CA VAL A 84 6.81 -1.46 14.47
C VAL A 84 6.31 -2.59 13.60
N GLY A 85 5.42 -3.44 14.13
CA GLY A 85 4.80 -4.51 13.36
C GLY A 85 3.90 -3.97 12.25
N VAL A 86 3.73 -4.74 11.18
CA VAL A 86 2.74 -4.48 10.13
C VAL A 86 1.80 -5.68 10.06
N ALA A 87 0.54 -5.47 10.45
CA ALA A 87 -0.44 -6.54 10.62
C ALA A 87 -1.68 -6.29 9.74
N PRO A 88 -2.08 -7.25 8.88
CA PRO A 88 -1.29 -8.41 8.47
C PRO A 88 -0.04 -8.01 7.67
N ALA A 89 0.93 -8.91 7.54
CA ALA A 89 2.16 -8.64 6.78
C ALA A 89 1.83 -8.27 5.31
N ALA A 90 2.31 -7.10 4.88
CA ALA A 90 2.01 -6.49 3.59
C ALA A 90 2.92 -7.04 2.48
N THR A 91 2.39 -7.17 1.26
CA THR A 91 3.20 -7.39 0.06
C THR A 91 3.38 -6.06 -0.66
N MET A 92 4.61 -5.59 -0.80
CA MET A 92 4.94 -4.29 -1.39
C MET A 92 6.37 -4.23 -1.93
N GLY A 93 6.70 -3.18 -2.68
CA GLY A 93 8.03 -2.95 -3.23
C GLY A 93 8.98 -2.24 -2.27
N CYS A 94 10.28 -2.28 -2.60
CA CYS A 94 11.33 -1.60 -1.83
C CYS A 94 11.07 -0.09 -1.64
N PRO A 95 10.73 0.71 -2.68
CA PRO A 95 10.56 2.16 -2.51
C PRO A 95 9.49 2.53 -1.49
N LEU A 96 8.35 1.83 -1.50
CA LEU A 96 7.28 2.06 -0.54
C LEU A 96 7.72 1.71 0.88
N THR A 97 8.46 0.60 1.04
CA THR A 97 9.01 0.18 2.33
C THR A 97 9.92 1.27 2.93
N VAL A 98 10.81 1.86 2.12
CA VAL A 98 11.67 2.98 2.54
C VAL A 98 10.85 4.18 2.99
N GLY A 99 9.84 4.58 2.20
CA GLY A 99 8.99 5.72 2.53
C GLY A 99 8.22 5.50 3.84
N LEU A 100 7.65 4.31 4.04
CA LEU A 100 6.97 3.94 5.29
C LEU A 100 7.94 3.96 6.48
N ASP A 101 9.16 3.46 6.33
CA ASP A 101 10.18 3.52 7.37
C ASP A 101 10.56 4.95 7.74
N ARG A 102 10.65 5.85 6.76
CA ARG A 102 10.95 7.27 6.99
C ARG A 102 9.78 7.98 7.67
N TRP A 103 8.56 7.78 7.17
CA TRP A 103 7.32 8.32 7.75
C TRP A 103 7.13 7.87 9.22
N ILE A 104 7.33 6.58 9.50
CA ILE A 104 7.19 6.06 10.86
C ILE A 104 8.21 6.70 11.80
N ARG A 105 9.49 6.72 11.42
CA ARG A 105 10.56 7.25 12.27
C ARG A 105 10.46 8.75 12.49
N ASN A 106 10.15 9.50 11.45
CA ASN A 106 10.28 10.96 11.47
C ASN A 106 8.99 11.67 11.87
N LEU A 107 7.82 11.02 11.73
CA LEU A 107 6.53 11.68 11.88
C LEU A 107 5.58 10.92 12.81
N VAL A 108 5.33 9.64 12.55
CA VAL A 108 4.37 8.87 13.37
C VAL A 108 4.86 8.70 14.80
N GLN A 109 6.13 8.35 15.01
CA GLN A 109 6.66 8.17 16.36
C GLN A 109 6.68 9.48 17.15
N PRO A 110 7.22 10.61 16.63
CA PRO A 110 7.11 11.91 17.32
C PRO A 110 5.67 12.32 17.64
N ALA A 111 4.73 12.15 16.70
CA ALA A 111 3.32 12.44 16.95
C ALA A 111 2.76 11.55 18.07
N SER A 112 3.08 10.26 18.06
CA SER A 112 2.65 9.32 19.10
C SER A 112 3.13 9.73 20.49
N TYR A 113 4.41 10.13 20.62
CA TYR A 113 4.93 10.64 21.88
C TYR A 113 4.26 11.95 22.29
N ARG A 114 4.02 12.87 21.34
CA ARG A 114 3.34 14.15 21.63
C ARG A 114 1.94 13.96 22.20
N TYR A 115 1.13 13.08 21.60
CA TYR A 115 -0.28 12.96 21.96
C TYR A 115 -0.55 11.89 23.03
N PHE A 116 0.31 10.89 23.16
CA PHE A 116 0.08 9.74 24.05
C PHE A 116 1.24 9.43 25.00
N GLY A 117 2.41 10.07 24.86
CA GLY A 117 3.58 9.84 25.70
C GLY A 117 4.21 8.46 25.52
N ARG A 118 3.89 7.75 24.45
CA ARG A 118 4.33 6.36 24.19
C ARG A 118 4.46 6.09 22.70
N PRO A 119 5.28 5.11 22.28
CA PRO A 119 5.49 4.82 20.87
C PRO A 119 4.33 4.04 20.25
N VAL A 120 4.19 4.16 18.93
CA VAL A 120 3.48 3.17 18.11
C VAL A 120 4.35 1.92 18.00
N VAL A 121 3.75 0.74 18.17
CA VAL A 121 4.42 -0.57 18.07
C VAL A 121 3.85 -1.44 16.96
N ALA A 122 2.72 -1.06 16.35
CA ALA A 122 2.24 -1.70 15.13
C ALA A 122 1.35 -0.77 14.28
N ILE A 123 1.30 -1.08 12.98
CA ILE A 123 0.31 -0.56 12.04
C ILE A 123 -0.68 -1.68 11.72
N THR A 124 -1.96 -1.37 11.79
CA THR A 124 -3.03 -2.21 11.26
C THR A 124 -3.27 -1.80 9.81
N GLN A 125 -2.80 -2.59 8.84
CA GLN A 125 -3.06 -2.36 7.42
C GLN A 125 -4.29 -3.14 6.95
N ILE A 126 -5.00 -2.62 5.96
CA ILE A 126 -6.23 -3.23 5.44
C ILE A 126 -6.15 -3.57 3.95
N ALA A 127 -5.17 -3.02 3.23
CA ALA A 127 -4.82 -3.45 1.88
C ALA A 127 -3.34 -3.18 1.57
N SER A 128 -2.70 -4.12 0.90
CA SER A 128 -1.36 -4.01 0.30
C SER A 128 -1.44 -4.38 -1.18
N TYR A 129 -0.55 -5.20 -1.74
CA TYR A 129 -0.66 -5.61 -3.14
C TYR A 129 -2.06 -6.14 -3.52
N GLY A 130 -2.58 -5.67 -4.65
CA GLY A 130 -3.81 -6.16 -5.24
C GLY A 130 -4.04 -5.60 -6.64
N CYS A 131 -4.17 -6.49 -7.64
CA CYS A 131 -4.39 -6.09 -9.03
C CYS A 131 -5.84 -5.65 -9.25
N ARG A 132 -6.09 -4.34 -9.17
CA ARG A 132 -7.41 -3.74 -9.37
C ARG A 132 -7.33 -2.29 -9.84
N GLY A 133 -8.41 -1.83 -10.45
CA GLY A 133 -8.61 -0.41 -10.74
C GLY A 133 -8.80 0.41 -9.46
N ARG A 134 -8.49 1.71 -9.51
CA ARG A 134 -8.68 2.64 -8.40
C ARG A 134 -10.12 2.62 -7.93
N ASN A 135 -10.31 2.66 -6.62
CA ASN A 135 -11.64 2.63 -5.98
C ASN A 135 -12.50 1.41 -6.39
N GLY A 136 -11.87 0.33 -6.88
CA GLY A 136 -12.57 -0.86 -7.40
C GLY A 136 -13.17 -0.67 -8.80
N ASN A 137 -12.96 0.48 -9.45
CA ASN A 137 -13.49 0.72 -10.79
C ASN A 137 -12.69 -0.05 -11.84
N ARG A 138 -13.29 -1.10 -12.39
CA ARG A 138 -12.66 -1.95 -13.41
C ARG A 138 -12.38 -1.29 -14.76
N PHE A 139 -12.96 -0.13 -15.00
CA PHE A 139 -12.77 0.65 -16.21
C PHE A 139 -11.97 1.93 -15.97
N GLY A 140 -11.54 2.17 -14.72
CA GLY A 140 -10.78 3.33 -14.32
C GLY A 140 -9.27 3.13 -14.47
N SER A 141 -8.51 4.17 -14.09
CA SER A 141 -7.06 4.05 -13.94
C SER A 141 -6.69 2.96 -12.95
N ILE A 142 -5.59 2.28 -13.21
CA ILE A 142 -5.06 1.24 -12.33
C ILE A 142 -4.56 1.83 -10.99
N SER A 143 -4.77 1.10 -9.90
CA SER A 143 -4.30 1.48 -8.57
C SER A 143 -2.81 1.24 -8.41
N GLU A 144 -2.12 2.03 -7.58
CA GLU A 144 -0.72 1.77 -7.23
C GLU A 144 -0.54 0.51 -6.35
N HIS A 145 -1.61 0.00 -5.73
CA HIS A 145 -1.63 -1.33 -5.12
C HIS A 145 -1.29 -2.44 -6.12
N ALA A 146 -1.63 -2.27 -7.40
CA ALA A 146 -1.33 -3.25 -8.45
C ALA A 146 0.17 -3.39 -8.76
N PHE A 147 0.99 -2.49 -8.23
CA PHE A 147 2.45 -2.47 -8.39
C PHE A 147 3.17 -2.57 -7.05
N GLY A 148 2.44 -2.91 -5.97
CA GLY A 148 2.94 -2.92 -4.58
C GLY A 148 3.54 -1.58 -4.15
N ASN A 149 2.99 -0.50 -4.70
CA ASN A 149 3.46 0.87 -4.55
C ASN A 149 2.48 1.73 -3.72
N ALA A 150 1.56 1.07 -3.01
CA ALA A 150 0.59 1.67 -2.11
C ALA A 150 0.28 0.80 -0.88
N LEU A 151 -0.17 1.43 0.20
CA LEU A 151 -0.64 0.77 1.42
C LEU A 151 -1.87 1.51 1.98
N ASP A 152 -2.88 0.75 2.43
CA ASP A 152 -4.04 1.28 3.14
C ASP A 152 -3.92 0.95 4.63
N ILE A 153 -3.89 1.98 5.48
CA ILE A 153 -3.70 1.89 6.92
C ILE A 153 -5.03 2.15 7.65
N GLY A 154 -5.51 1.16 8.40
CA GLY A 154 -6.75 1.24 9.21
C GLY A 154 -6.54 1.67 10.66
N GLY A 155 -5.30 1.64 11.18
CA GLY A 155 -5.03 2.04 12.56
C GLY A 155 -3.58 1.88 13.00
N PHE A 156 -3.31 2.32 14.23
CA PHE A 156 -2.02 2.24 14.90
C PHE A 156 -2.17 1.64 16.29
N VAL A 157 -1.27 0.76 16.70
CA VAL A 157 -1.26 0.18 18.04
C VAL A 157 -0.13 0.83 18.84
N LEU A 158 -0.47 1.36 20.01
CA LEU A 158 0.49 1.97 20.95
C LEU A 158 1.12 0.91 21.85
N ALA A 159 2.29 1.21 22.41
CA ALA A 159 2.84 0.43 23.51
C ALA A 159 1.82 0.30 24.65
N GLY A 160 1.64 -0.92 25.15
CA GLY A 160 0.56 -1.25 26.09
C GLY A 160 -0.77 -1.68 25.43
N GLY A 161 -0.81 -1.79 24.10
CA GLY A 161 -1.88 -2.49 23.36
C GLY A 161 -3.08 -1.64 22.95
N ALA A 162 -3.12 -0.35 23.31
CA ALA A 162 -4.21 0.54 22.89
C ALA A 162 -4.18 0.76 21.37
N GLU A 163 -5.30 0.54 20.69
CA GLU A 163 -5.44 0.77 19.25
C GLU A 163 -6.09 2.13 18.96
N ILE A 164 -5.42 2.95 18.15
CA ILE A 164 -5.97 4.14 17.52
C ILE A 164 -6.46 3.76 16.12
N SER A 165 -7.74 3.41 16.03
CA SER A 165 -8.40 3.13 14.74
C SER A 165 -8.58 4.43 13.96
N VAL A 166 -8.26 4.43 12.65
CA VAL A 166 -8.50 5.58 11.78
C VAL A 166 -9.99 5.90 11.72
N LEU A 167 -10.85 4.90 11.48
CA LEU A 167 -12.30 5.09 11.44
C LEU A 167 -12.85 5.68 12.75
N ARG A 168 -12.59 5.03 13.89
CA ARG A 168 -13.18 5.47 15.16
C ARG A 168 -12.52 6.76 15.63
N GLY A 169 -11.20 6.83 15.60
CA GLY A 169 -10.41 7.95 16.08
C GLY A 169 -10.67 9.23 15.30
N TRP A 170 -10.90 9.15 13.98
CA TRP A 170 -11.16 10.34 13.16
C TRP A 170 -12.54 10.94 13.43
N TRP A 171 -13.59 10.11 13.42
CA TRP A 171 -14.98 10.60 13.44
C TRP A 171 -15.59 10.69 14.84
N ARG A 172 -15.15 9.84 15.76
CA ARG A 172 -15.75 9.69 17.10
C ARG A 172 -14.72 9.76 18.23
N GLY A 173 -13.44 9.87 17.88
CA GLY A 173 -12.34 9.89 18.84
C GLY A 173 -12.26 11.18 19.64
N GLY A 174 -11.59 11.09 20.79
CA GLY A 174 -11.27 12.26 21.61
C GLY A 174 -10.36 13.26 20.87
N PRO A 175 -10.18 14.48 21.39
CA PRO A 175 -9.33 15.50 20.75
C PRO A 175 -7.89 15.01 20.46
N ARG A 176 -7.33 14.18 21.35
CA ARG A 176 -5.97 13.62 21.18
C ARG A 176 -5.85 12.64 20.01
N GLU A 177 -6.80 11.74 19.84
CA GLU A 177 -6.79 10.77 18.73
C GLU A 177 -6.96 11.47 17.38
N ARG A 178 -7.89 12.42 17.30
CA ARG A 178 -8.10 13.23 16.10
C ARG A 178 -6.84 14.02 15.74
N ALA A 179 -6.23 14.69 16.72
CA ALA A 179 -5.01 15.46 16.49
C ALA A 179 -3.83 14.57 16.06
N PHE A 180 -3.66 13.40 16.67
CA PHE A 180 -2.66 12.42 16.23
C PHE A 180 -2.88 11.98 14.78
N LEU A 181 -4.10 11.58 14.42
CA LEU A 181 -4.39 11.13 13.06
C LEU A 181 -4.21 12.24 12.02
N GLN A 182 -4.60 13.48 12.34
CA GLN A 182 -4.37 14.64 11.48
C GLN A 182 -2.87 14.91 11.29
N ALA A 183 -2.07 14.85 12.35
CA ALA A 183 -0.61 15.03 12.27
C ALA A 183 0.05 13.91 11.44
N VAL A 184 -0.41 12.68 11.60
CA VAL A 184 0.08 11.51 10.85
C VAL A 184 -0.22 11.64 9.35
N VAL A 185 -1.44 12.07 8.98
CA VAL A 185 -1.81 12.36 7.57
C VAL A 185 -0.99 13.53 7.02
N ALA A 186 -0.85 14.61 7.78
CA ALA A 186 -0.06 15.77 7.37
C ALA A 186 1.41 15.39 7.09
N GLY A 187 2.00 14.62 7.99
CA GLY A 187 3.35 14.09 7.81
C GLY A 187 3.46 13.15 6.61
N ALA A 188 2.46 12.30 6.36
CA ALA A 188 2.46 11.43 5.19
C ALA A 188 2.56 12.24 3.88
N CYS A 189 1.94 13.42 3.83
CA CYS A 189 1.98 14.27 2.64
C CYS A 189 3.36 14.85 2.30
N ALA A 190 4.30 14.85 3.25
CA ALA A 190 5.70 15.20 3.01
C ALA A 190 6.55 14.00 2.55
N GLU A 191 5.99 12.78 2.63
CA GLU A 191 6.68 11.53 2.29
C GLU A 191 6.23 10.94 0.97
N PHE A 192 4.92 10.94 0.72
CA PHE A 192 4.28 10.18 -0.34
C PHE A 192 3.74 11.09 -1.44
N ASN A 193 3.57 10.53 -2.65
CA ASN A 193 3.07 11.27 -3.80
C ASN A 193 1.56 11.42 -3.78
N THR A 194 0.87 10.46 -3.17
CA THR A 194 -0.56 10.51 -2.93
C THR A 194 -0.82 10.13 -1.48
N VAL A 195 -1.62 10.93 -0.78
CA VAL A 195 -2.16 10.63 0.54
C VAL A 195 -3.64 10.94 0.55
N LEU A 196 -4.46 9.94 0.89
CA LEU A 196 -5.91 10.06 0.98
C LEU A 196 -6.34 9.55 2.36
N GLY A 197 -6.77 10.44 3.24
CA GLY A 197 -7.32 10.11 4.55
C GLY A 197 -8.82 10.39 4.65
N PRO A 198 -9.45 10.11 5.81
CA PRO A 198 -10.86 10.41 6.00
C PRO A 198 -11.17 11.90 5.75
N GLY A 199 -12.18 12.15 4.91
CA GLY A 199 -12.52 13.50 4.44
C GLY A 199 -12.01 13.85 3.04
N SER A 200 -11.17 13.00 2.40
CA SER A 200 -10.82 13.15 0.99
C SER A 200 -11.97 12.75 0.05
N ASP A 201 -12.51 11.55 0.22
CA ASP A 201 -13.66 11.01 -0.48
C ASP A 201 -14.30 9.85 0.32
N ARG A 202 -15.37 9.25 -0.23
CA ARG A 202 -16.07 8.12 0.40
C ARG A 202 -15.26 6.82 0.48
N HIS A 203 -14.30 6.62 -0.42
CA HIS A 203 -13.51 5.39 -0.50
C HIS A 203 -12.45 5.35 0.60
N HIS A 204 -11.97 6.51 1.05
CA HIS A 204 -10.95 6.66 2.09
C HIS A 204 -11.55 7.09 3.45
N TYR A 205 -12.86 6.85 3.65
CA TYR A 205 -13.57 7.27 4.87
C TYR A 205 -13.04 6.61 6.16
N ASN A 206 -12.46 5.41 6.06
CA ASN A 206 -12.10 4.57 7.20
C ASN A 206 -10.61 4.23 7.30
N HIS A 207 -9.76 4.77 6.40
CA HIS A 207 -8.34 4.45 6.35
C HIS A 207 -7.51 5.60 5.76
N ILE A 208 -6.20 5.50 5.89
CA ILE A 208 -5.22 6.37 5.25
C ILE A 208 -4.59 5.57 4.11
N HIS A 209 -4.77 6.01 2.87
CA HIS A 209 -4.08 5.49 1.70
C HIS A 209 -2.82 6.31 1.44
N VAL A 210 -1.70 5.64 1.20
CA VAL A 210 -0.44 6.26 0.77
C VAL A 210 0.07 5.55 -0.48
N ASP A 211 0.53 6.32 -1.48
CA ASP A 211 1.19 5.76 -2.66
C ASP A 211 2.32 6.64 -3.22
N LEU A 212 3.13 6.05 -4.11
CA LEU A 212 4.22 6.73 -4.81
C LEU A 212 3.89 6.97 -6.30
N LEU A 213 2.63 7.26 -6.66
CA LEU A 213 2.24 7.57 -8.04
C LEU A 213 3.08 8.73 -8.60
N ARG A 214 4.02 8.43 -9.50
CA ARG A 214 4.94 9.42 -10.07
C ARG A 214 4.25 10.59 -10.76
N ALA A 215 3.07 10.37 -11.36
CA ALA A 215 2.33 11.43 -12.03
C ALA A 215 1.89 12.56 -11.06
N ASN A 216 1.75 12.23 -9.77
CA ASN A 216 1.42 13.19 -8.73
C ASN A 216 2.66 13.92 -8.18
N ALA A 217 3.88 13.44 -8.44
CA ALA A 217 5.14 14.07 -8.03
C ALA A 217 5.64 15.07 -9.08
N LYS A 218 4.88 16.14 -9.35
CA LYS A 218 5.24 17.15 -10.36
C LYS A 218 5.34 18.54 -9.73
N ASN A 219 6.44 19.24 -10.03
CA ASN A 219 6.69 20.62 -9.60
C ASN A 219 6.56 20.84 -8.08
N GLY A 220 7.04 19.88 -7.27
CA GLY A 220 6.95 19.92 -5.81
C GLY A 220 5.53 19.80 -5.24
N ARG A 221 4.53 19.52 -6.08
CA ARG A 221 3.17 19.22 -5.64
C ARG A 221 3.06 17.72 -5.39
N HIS A 222 2.33 17.34 -4.36
CA HIS A 222 1.88 15.99 -4.06
C HIS A 222 0.35 16.01 -3.92
N TYR A 223 -0.33 14.92 -4.24
CA TYR A 223 -1.78 14.83 -4.07
C TYR A 223 -2.08 14.47 -2.61
N CYS A 224 -2.41 15.46 -1.80
CA CYS A 224 -2.67 15.28 -0.38
C CYS A 224 -4.09 15.73 -0.05
N GLN A 225 -4.93 14.80 0.42
CA GLN A 225 -6.31 15.07 0.83
C GLN A 225 -6.67 14.24 2.09
N PRO A 226 -7.41 14.79 3.07
CA PRO A 226 -7.78 16.20 3.17
C PRO A 226 -6.52 17.08 3.31
N SER A 227 -6.58 18.31 2.78
CA SER A 227 -5.47 19.26 2.95
C SER A 227 -5.24 19.48 4.45
N PRO A 228 -4.00 19.31 4.96
CA PRO A 228 -3.71 19.56 6.36
C PRO A 228 -4.05 21.01 6.70
N GLY A 229 -4.86 21.21 7.75
CA GLY A 229 -5.21 22.53 8.26
C GLY A 229 -4.07 23.23 9.01
N VAL A 230 -2.95 22.53 9.22
CA VAL A 230 -1.75 23.02 9.90
C VAL A 230 -0.58 22.95 8.91
N PRO A 231 0.20 24.04 8.71
CA PRO A 231 1.33 24.04 7.80
C PRO A 231 2.36 22.96 8.18
N VAL A 232 2.91 22.26 7.18
CA VAL A 232 3.97 21.24 7.33
C VAL A 232 5.17 21.76 8.14
N ALA A 233 5.43 23.07 8.12
CA ALA A 233 6.48 23.72 8.91
C ALA A 233 6.32 23.58 10.44
N GLU A 234 5.10 23.45 10.97
CA GLU A 234 4.88 23.13 12.40
C GLU A 234 5.08 21.64 12.72
N ALA A 235 5.02 20.77 11.70
CA ALA A 235 5.43 19.37 11.82
C ALA A 235 6.97 19.23 11.71
N GLU A 236 7.64 20.13 11.01
CA GLU A 236 9.11 20.16 10.89
C GLU A 236 9.80 20.82 12.09
N SER A 237 9.15 21.75 12.79
CA SER A 237 9.66 22.37 14.03
C SER A 237 9.52 21.47 15.27
N LEU A 238 9.10 20.22 15.09
CA LEU A 238 9.06 19.22 16.15
C LEU A 238 10.49 18.87 16.58
N PRO A 239 10.78 18.77 17.91
CA PRO A 239 12.11 18.42 18.37
C PRO A 239 12.54 17.08 17.76
N HIS A 240 13.67 17.09 17.07
CA HIS A 240 14.27 15.88 16.53
C HIS A 240 14.45 14.85 17.65
N THR A 241 14.08 13.60 17.36
CA THR A 241 14.24 12.43 18.22
C THR A 241 15.69 12.20 18.68
N ALA A 242 16.67 12.89 18.09
CA ALA A 242 18.04 13.00 18.58
C ALA A 242 18.15 13.53 20.03
N SER A 243 17.13 14.23 20.53
CA SER A 243 17.09 14.79 21.90
C SER A 243 16.43 13.87 22.94
N VAL A 244 15.75 12.81 22.50
CA VAL A 244 15.09 11.86 23.40
C VAL A 244 16.02 10.66 23.59
N ARG A 245 16.60 10.52 24.78
CA ARG A 245 17.35 9.31 25.15
C ARG A 245 16.49 8.08 24.83
N PRO A 246 16.98 7.11 24.03
CA PRO A 246 16.22 5.89 23.78
C PRO A 246 15.95 5.21 25.11
N LEU A 247 14.66 4.96 25.41
CA LEU A 247 14.29 4.14 26.55
C LEU A 247 14.92 2.76 26.34
N SER A 248 15.64 2.28 27.35
CA SER A 248 16.15 0.91 27.35
C SER A 248 14.96 -0.04 27.29
N PHE A 249 14.90 -0.82 26.22
CA PHE A 249 13.85 -1.79 26.01
C PHE A 249 13.99 -2.92 27.04
N MET A 250 13.12 -2.93 28.05
CA MET A 250 12.85 -4.09 28.90
C MET A 250 11.73 -4.92 28.24
N GLY A 251 12.04 -5.52 27.09
CA GLY A 251 11.22 -6.64 26.60
C GLY A 251 11.46 -7.88 27.46
N PRO A 252 10.53 -8.84 27.48
CA PRO A 252 10.75 -10.11 28.18
C PRO A 252 12.01 -10.77 27.62
N SER A 253 12.98 -11.01 28.49
CA SER A 253 14.16 -11.81 28.19
C SER A 253 13.70 -13.16 27.69
N ALA A 254 14.11 -13.52 26.48
CA ALA A 254 14.05 -14.90 26.04
C ALA A 254 14.84 -15.73 27.06
N SER A 255 14.11 -16.51 27.86
CA SER A 255 14.73 -17.51 28.71
C SER A 255 15.25 -18.60 27.77
N PRO A 256 16.53 -18.98 27.82
CA PRO A 256 17.00 -20.16 27.11
C PRO A 256 16.35 -21.37 27.80
N GLY A 257 15.36 -21.95 27.14
CA GLY A 257 14.78 -23.22 27.55
C GLY A 257 15.84 -24.31 27.45
N ALA A 258 16.14 -24.90 28.60
CA ALA A 258 16.57 -26.29 28.68
C ALA A 258 15.36 -27.17 28.31
N ASP A 259 15.55 -28.04 27.32
CA ASP A 259 15.26 -29.48 27.35
C ASP A 259 15.59 -30.08 25.97
#